data_AF-A0AAW2NPC0-F1
#
_entry.id   AF-A0AAW2NPC0-F1
#
_cell.length_a   1.000
_cell.length_b   1.000
_cell.length_c   1.000
_cell.angle_alpha   90.00
_cell.angle_beta   90.00
_cell.angle_gamma   90.00
#
_symmetry.space_group_name_H-M   'P 1'
#
loop_
_entity.id
_entity.type
_entity.pdbx_description
1 polymer ?
#
loop_
_entity_poly.entity_id
_entity_poly.type
_entity_poly.pdbx_seq_one_letter_code
_entity_poly.pdbx_strand_id
1 'polypeptide(L)'
;METHQQLLKILEALNRVSRGLRRSQDSPDSDLSAIKALDELRTASGLILSGDPLLVSLSQHLSSWLIRSHEVSRLAAEIESELDALIDRENVSNLTKKLAGMRCNAEASVVSSEEDQLFDQMSVLQERLSRGFDINLQDLLLKSGIFTELEWVLCNPLFSERVREKAAISMKELVLFNKDVFVGSVLIGGSVKALISMGSFCVPCKSSHR
;
A
#
# COMPACT_ATOMS: atom_id res chain seq x y z
N MET A 1 -42.02 24.79 25.53
CA MET A 1 -40.98 25.30 24.60
C MET A 1 -39.61 24.67 24.84
N GLU A 2 -39.31 24.17 26.05
CA GLU A 2 -37.99 23.59 26.37
C GLU A 2 -37.69 22.27 25.63
N THR A 3 -38.69 21.41 25.43
CA THR A 3 -38.53 20.11 24.75
C THR A 3 -38.05 20.25 23.30
N HIS A 4 -38.53 21.27 22.58
CA HIS A 4 -38.19 21.49 21.19
C HIS A 4 -36.75 22.02 21.00
N GLN A 5 -36.30 22.85 21.94
CA GLN A 5 -34.94 23.40 21.96
C GLN A 5 -33.91 22.36 22.43
N GLN A 6 -34.34 21.40 23.26
CA GLN A 6 -33.54 20.26 23.69
C GLN A 6 -33.42 19.20 22.58
N LEU A 7 -34.49 18.92 21.82
CA LEU A 7 -34.46 18.06 20.64
C LEU A 7 -33.44 18.56 19.60
N LEU A 8 -33.40 19.87 19.38
CA LEU A 8 -32.43 20.51 18.49
C LEU A 8 -30.98 20.31 18.96
N LYS A 9 -30.71 20.41 20.26
CA LYS A 9 -29.37 20.15 20.82
C LYS A 9 -28.94 18.68 20.64
N ILE A 10 -29.85 17.74 20.82
CA ILE A 10 -29.58 16.31 20.59
C ILE A 10 -29.28 16.05 19.11
N LEU A 11 -30.11 16.59 18.20
CA LEU A 11 -29.90 16.47 16.75
C LEU A 11 -28.59 17.12 16.30
N GLU A 12 -28.21 18.25 16.88
CA GLU A 12 -26.98 18.95 16.55
C GLU A 12 -25.74 18.19 17.07
N ALA A 13 -25.81 17.63 18.27
CA ALA A 13 -24.77 16.76 18.82
C ALA A 13 -24.63 15.47 17.98
N LEU A 14 -25.75 14.85 17.59
CA LEU A 14 -25.78 13.69 16.69
C LEU A 14 -25.16 14.02 15.32
N ASN A 15 -25.46 15.19 14.76
CA ASN A 15 -24.89 15.66 13.50
C ASN A 15 -23.39 15.96 13.61
N ARG A 16 -22.89 16.38 14.79
CA ARG A 16 -21.45 16.54 15.03
C ARG A 16 -20.75 15.19 15.13
N VAL A 17 -21.32 14.22 15.85
CA VAL A 17 -20.83 12.85 15.96
C VAL A 17 -20.78 12.17 14.59
N SER A 18 -21.86 12.26 13.80
CA SER A 18 -21.94 11.70 12.46
C SER A 18 -20.85 12.26 11.54
N ARG A 19 -20.56 13.57 11.61
CA ARG A 19 -19.49 14.20 10.84
C ARG A 19 -18.09 13.86 11.35
N GLY A 20 -17.92 13.58 12.65
CA GLY A 20 -16.67 13.11 13.24
C GLY A 20 -16.30 11.71 12.77
N LEU A 21 -17.24 10.76 12.80
CA LEU A 21 -17.04 9.41 12.26
C LEU A 21 -16.76 9.42 10.75
N ARG A 22 -17.43 10.29 9.99
CA ARG A 22 -17.17 10.44 8.55
C ARG A 22 -15.77 10.95 8.21
N ARG A 23 -15.06 11.56 9.18
CA ARG A 23 -13.68 12.04 9.05
C ARG A 23 -12.65 11.08 9.65
N SER A 24 -13.07 10.07 10.42
CA SER A 24 -12.17 9.09 11.05
C SER A 24 -11.58 8.09 10.05
N GLN A 25 -12.08 8.06 8.81
CA GLN A 25 -11.47 7.34 7.70
C GLN A 25 -10.03 7.80 7.36
N ASP A 26 -9.60 9.00 7.76
CA ASP A 26 -8.30 9.57 7.38
C ASP A 26 -7.30 9.76 8.55
N SER A 27 -7.68 9.55 9.83
CA SER A 27 -6.78 9.84 10.96
C SER A 27 -7.16 9.18 12.30
N PRO A 28 -6.21 8.53 13.01
CA PRO A 28 -6.45 7.80 14.27
C PRO A 28 -6.78 8.70 15.48
N ASP A 29 -6.47 9.99 15.43
CA ASP A 29 -6.78 10.94 16.52
C ASP A 29 -8.26 11.36 16.52
N SER A 30 -8.97 11.10 15.40
CA SER A 30 -10.40 11.37 15.25
C SER A 30 -11.28 10.38 16.01
N ASP A 31 -10.78 9.18 16.30
CA ASP A 31 -11.53 8.11 16.96
C ASP A 31 -11.79 8.43 18.44
N LEU A 32 -10.81 9.01 19.14
CA LEU A 32 -10.99 9.47 20.52
C LEU A 32 -12.01 10.61 20.63
N SER A 33 -12.05 11.49 19.63
CA SER A 33 -12.99 12.61 19.57
C SER A 33 -14.43 12.14 19.32
N ALA A 34 -14.61 11.16 18.43
CA ALA A 34 -15.92 10.56 18.15
C ALA A 34 -16.47 9.76 19.35
N ILE A 35 -15.63 8.98 20.02
CA ILE A 35 -16.00 8.22 21.21
C ILE A 35 -16.33 9.16 22.39
N LYS A 36 -15.55 10.23 22.58
CA LYS A 36 -15.83 11.25 23.60
C LYS A 36 -17.15 11.99 23.33
N ALA A 37 -17.42 12.35 22.07
CA ALA A 37 -18.67 13.01 21.69
C ALA A 37 -19.89 12.08 21.84
N LEU A 38 -19.72 10.76 21.67
CA LEU A 38 -20.74 9.75 21.97
C LEU A 38 -21.02 9.64 23.48
N ASP A 39 -19.99 9.72 24.32
CA ASP A 39 -20.14 9.73 25.78
C ASP A 39 -20.82 11.02 26.28
N GLU A 40 -20.52 12.17 25.66
CA GLU A 40 -21.20 13.44 25.92
C GLU A 40 -22.69 13.39 25.50
N LEU A 41 -23.01 12.79 24.35
CA LEU A 41 -24.40 12.57 23.91
C LEU A 41 -25.16 11.64 24.87
N ARG A 42 -24.52 10.56 25.31
CA ARG A 42 -25.07 9.62 26.29
C ARG A 42 -25.34 10.30 27.63
N THR A 43 -24.43 11.15 28.09
CA THR A 43 -24.56 11.88 29.36
C THR A 43 -25.65 12.96 29.27
N ALA A 44 -25.71 13.71 28.17
CA ALA A 44 -26.77 14.70 27.91
C ALA A 44 -28.16 14.05 27.79
N SER A 45 -28.21 12.85 27.18
CA SER A 45 -29.40 12.00 27.09
C SER A 45 -29.81 11.45 28.47
N GLY A 46 -28.85 11.00 29.29
CA GLY A 46 -29.11 10.39 30.61
C GLY A 46 -29.60 11.39 31.66
N LEU A 47 -29.16 12.65 31.60
CA LEU A 47 -29.56 13.70 32.55
C LEU A 47 -30.95 14.30 32.25
N ILE A 48 -31.49 14.13 31.04
CA ILE A 48 -32.68 14.88 30.56
C ILE A 48 -33.85 13.95 30.16
N LEU A 49 -33.61 12.66 29.89
CA LEU A 49 -34.61 11.72 29.36
C LEU A 49 -35.20 10.74 30.38
N SER A 50 -35.08 10.98 31.69
CA SER A 50 -35.70 10.10 32.70
C SER A 50 -37.24 10.04 32.60
N GLY A 51 -37.86 10.89 31.78
CA GLY A 51 -39.32 10.97 31.60
C GLY A 51 -39.89 10.34 30.33
N ASP A 52 -39.09 10.08 29.27
CA ASP A 52 -39.60 9.55 28.00
C ASP A 52 -38.87 8.27 27.56
N PRO A 53 -39.48 7.08 27.74
CA PRO A 53 -38.85 5.80 27.39
C PRO A 53 -38.60 5.61 25.89
N LEU A 54 -39.31 6.33 25.00
CA LEU A 54 -39.10 6.22 23.56
C LEU A 54 -37.78 6.89 23.13
N LEU A 55 -37.46 8.04 23.71
CA LEU A 55 -36.20 8.76 23.40
C LEU A 55 -34.98 8.04 23.96
N VAL A 56 -35.10 7.38 25.11
CA VAL A 56 -34.05 6.50 25.66
C VAL A 56 -33.83 5.28 24.76
N SER A 57 -34.91 4.66 24.28
CA SER A 57 -34.80 3.51 23.35
C SER A 57 -34.18 3.90 22.01
N LEU A 58 -34.54 5.09 21.49
CA LEU A 58 -33.97 5.62 20.25
C LEU A 58 -32.47 5.93 20.41
N SER A 59 -32.05 6.56 21.51
CA SER A 59 -30.63 6.89 21.73
C SER A 59 -29.77 5.64 21.90
N GLN A 60 -30.29 4.62 22.59
CA GLN A 60 -29.65 3.30 22.70
C GLN A 60 -29.51 2.61 21.33
N HIS A 61 -30.57 2.62 20.51
CA HIS A 61 -30.53 2.05 19.17
C HIS A 61 -29.54 2.76 18.26
N LEU A 62 -29.53 4.09 18.26
CA LEU A 62 -28.60 4.88 17.45
C LEU A 62 -27.14 4.66 17.88
N SER A 63 -26.88 4.60 19.19
CA SER A 63 -25.53 4.31 19.71
C SER A 63 -25.07 2.91 19.32
N SER A 64 -25.94 1.90 19.45
CA SER A 64 -25.68 0.52 19.03
C SER A 64 -25.42 0.42 17.52
N TRP A 65 -26.20 1.12 16.70
CA TRP A 65 -25.99 1.16 15.25
C TRP A 65 -24.67 1.82 14.87
N LEU A 66 -24.30 2.93 15.52
CA LEU A 66 -23.03 3.63 15.27
C LEU A 66 -21.81 2.77 15.65
N ILE A 67 -21.85 2.10 16.80
CA ILE A 67 -20.79 1.18 17.24
C ILE A 67 -20.62 0.06 16.20
N ARG A 68 -21.71 -0.59 15.80
CA ARG A 68 -21.67 -1.64 14.77
C ARG A 68 -21.15 -1.13 13.44
N SER A 69 -21.57 0.07 13.02
CA SER A 69 -21.09 0.68 11.78
C SER A 69 -19.57 0.91 11.82
N HIS A 70 -19.05 1.41 12.94
CA HIS A 70 -17.61 1.59 13.13
C HIS A 70 -16.87 0.26 13.16
N GLU A 71 -17.38 -0.76 13.86
CA GLU A 71 -16.80 -2.10 13.86
C GLU A 71 -16.74 -2.70 12.45
N VAL A 72 -17.79 -2.52 11.65
CA VAL A 72 -17.81 -2.95 10.25
C VAL A 72 -16.76 -2.19 9.42
N SER A 73 -16.64 -0.87 9.57
CA SER A 73 -15.61 -0.11 8.86
C SER A 73 -14.19 -0.50 9.28
N ARG A 74 -13.96 -0.75 10.57
CA ARG A 74 -12.66 -1.21 11.08
C ARG A 74 -12.32 -2.59 10.53
N LEU A 75 -13.26 -3.52 10.56
CA LEU A 75 -13.07 -4.86 9.98
C LEU A 75 -12.84 -4.80 8.47
N ALA A 76 -13.54 -3.92 7.75
CA ALA A 76 -13.30 -3.70 6.33
C ALA A 76 -11.86 -3.23 6.08
N ALA A 77 -11.36 -2.26 6.85
CA ALA A 77 -9.99 -1.78 6.73
C ALA A 77 -8.94 -2.86 7.06
N GLU A 78 -9.21 -3.71 8.06
CA GLU A 78 -8.35 -4.84 8.41
C GLU A 78 -8.28 -5.89 7.28
N ILE A 79 -9.43 -6.22 6.68
CA ILE A 79 -9.52 -7.12 5.52
C ILE A 79 -8.81 -6.51 4.31
N GLU A 80 -8.99 -5.22 4.04
CA GLU A 80 -8.31 -4.51 2.94
C GLU A 80 -6.79 -4.58 3.11
N SER A 81 -6.28 -4.33 4.33
CA SER A 81 -4.85 -4.46 4.61
C SER A 81 -4.34 -5.89 4.47
N GLU A 82 -5.14 -6.89 4.84
CA GLU A 82 -4.77 -8.30 4.67
C GLU A 82 -4.75 -8.71 3.19
N LEU A 83 -5.71 -8.24 2.40
CA LEU A 83 -5.75 -8.46 0.96
C LEU A 83 -4.54 -7.84 0.25
N ASP A 84 -4.19 -6.59 0.58
CA ASP A 84 -2.99 -5.95 0.03
C ASP A 84 -1.70 -6.73 0.38
N ALA A 85 -1.58 -7.21 1.62
CA ALA A 85 -0.44 -8.04 2.02
C ALA A 85 -0.40 -9.40 1.28
N LEU A 86 -1.56 -10.00 1.01
CA LEU A 86 -1.65 -11.23 0.21
C LEU A 86 -1.29 -10.99 -1.26
N ILE A 87 -1.75 -9.89 -1.84
CA ILE A 87 -1.40 -9.47 -3.20
C ILE A 87 0.12 -9.24 -3.30
N ASP A 88 0.70 -8.54 -2.34
CA ASP A 88 2.14 -8.32 -2.26
C ASP A 88 2.92 -9.63 -2.20
N ARG A 89 2.47 -10.54 -1.31
CA ARG A 89 3.05 -11.89 -1.18
C ARG A 89 3.02 -12.65 -2.48
N GLU A 90 1.88 -12.64 -3.17
CA GLU A 90 1.71 -13.32 -4.44
C GLU A 90 2.59 -12.71 -5.54
N ASN A 91 2.59 -11.38 -5.67
CA ASN A 91 3.37 -10.65 -6.67
C ASN A 91 4.87 -10.93 -6.53
N VAL A 92 5.42 -10.76 -5.33
CA VAL A 92 6.84 -11.00 -5.05
C VAL A 92 7.19 -12.48 -5.22
N SER A 93 6.35 -13.39 -4.70
CA SER A 93 6.57 -14.84 -4.85
C SER A 93 6.58 -15.28 -6.31
N ASN A 94 5.58 -14.87 -7.09
CA ASN A 94 5.42 -15.28 -8.48
C ASN A 94 6.57 -14.74 -9.35
N LEU A 95 6.94 -13.49 -9.16
CA LEU A 95 8.08 -12.89 -9.86
C LEU A 95 9.39 -13.63 -9.50
N THR A 96 9.65 -13.84 -8.21
CA THR A 96 10.86 -14.53 -7.75
C THR A 96 10.94 -15.96 -8.28
N LYS A 97 9.84 -16.72 -8.21
CA LYS A 97 9.78 -18.10 -8.74
C LYS A 97 10.00 -18.15 -10.24
N LYS A 98 9.43 -17.19 -10.98
CA LYS A 98 9.61 -17.10 -12.43
C LYS A 98 11.07 -16.85 -12.80
N LEU A 99 11.70 -15.89 -12.13
CA LEU A 99 13.12 -15.58 -12.34
C LEU A 99 14.03 -16.75 -11.96
N ALA A 100 13.79 -17.38 -10.81
CA ALA A 100 14.52 -18.58 -10.40
C ALA A 100 14.34 -19.74 -11.40
N GLY A 101 13.14 -19.94 -11.94
CA GLY A 101 12.86 -20.93 -12.97
C GLY A 101 13.64 -20.66 -14.26
N MET A 102 13.66 -19.41 -14.73
CA MET A 102 14.46 -19.00 -15.90
C MET A 102 15.95 -19.22 -15.67
N ARG A 103 16.43 -18.89 -14.47
CA ARG A 103 17.83 -19.04 -14.08
C ARG A 103 18.28 -20.51 -14.06
N CYS A 104 17.41 -21.44 -13.69
CA CYS A 104 17.66 -22.88 -13.76
C CYS A 104 17.62 -23.44 -15.18
N ASN A 105 16.88 -22.79 -16.10
CA ASN A 105 16.67 -23.23 -17.48
C ASN A 105 17.60 -22.51 -18.48
N ALA A 106 18.68 -21.90 -18.01
CA ALA A 106 19.50 -20.87 -18.70
C ALA A 106 20.16 -21.25 -20.03
N GLU A 107 19.92 -22.45 -20.57
CA GLU A 107 20.35 -22.89 -21.90
C GLU A 107 19.28 -22.70 -22.98
N ALA A 108 18.03 -22.43 -22.61
CA ALA A 108 16.95 -22.16 -23.56
C ALA A 108 16.84 -20.65 -23.86
N SER A 109 16.78 -20.29 -25.15
CA SER A 109 16.48 -18.94 -25.60
C SER A 109 15.18 -18.45 -24.96
N VAL A 110 15.26 -17.38 -24.16
CA VAL A 110 14.08 -16.76 -23.53
C VAL A 110 13.11 -16.36 -24.64
N VAL A 111 11.87 -16.86 -24.57
CA VAL A 111 10.85 -16.54 -25.57
C VAL A 111 10.33 -15.14 -25.29
N SER A 112 10.10 -14.32 -26.32
CA SER A 112 9.64 -12.92 -26.16
C SER A 112 8.40 -12.78 -25.28
N SER A 113 7.47 -13.75 -25.34
CA SER A 113 6.27 -13.80 -24.50
C SER A 113 6.59 -13.90 -22.99
N GLU A 114 7.66 -14.60 -22.63
CA GLU A 114 8.07 -14.73 -21.22
C GLU A 114 8.68 -13.44 -20.69
N GLU A 115 9.43 -12.73 -21.54
CA GLU A 115 9.98 -11.39 -21.28
C GLU A 115 8.87 -10.35 -21.10
N ASP A 116 7.83 -10.37 -21.93
CA ASP A 116 6.69 -9.44 -21.81
C ASP A 116 5.98 -9.60 -20.47
N GLN A 117 5.65 -10.84 -20.11
CA GLN A 117 5.06 -11.13 -18.81
C GLN A 117 6.00 -10.76 -17.64
N LEU A 118 7.31 -10.91 -17.80
CA LEU A 118 8.29 -10.50 -16.79
C LEU A 118 8.29 -8.98 -16.63
N PHE A 119 8.26 -8.24 -17.73
CA PHE A 119 8.16 -6.79 -17.75
C PHE A 119 6.90 -6.29 -17.03
N ASP A 120 5.76 -6.96 -17.24
CA ASP A 120 4.49 -6.63 -16.58
C ASP A 120 4.57 -6.88 -15.07
N GLN A 121 5.08 -8.03 -14.64
CA GLN A 121 5.25 -8.34 -13.22
C GLN A 121 6.19 -7.35 -12.52
N MET A 122 7.25 -6.92 -13.19
CA MET A 122 8.15 -5.89 -12.68
C MET A 122 7.48 -4.51 -12.61
N SER A 123 6.56 -4.21 -13.52
CA SER A 123 5.75 -2.98 -13.47
C SER A 123 4.82 -2.97 -12.26
N VAL A 124 4.16 -4.08 -11.97
CA VAL A 124 3.30 -4.23 -10.79
C VAL A 124 4.11 -4.02 -9.51
N LEU A 125 5.30 -4.62 -9.42
CA LEU A 125 6.19 -4.42 -8.27
C LEU A 125 6.61 -2.95 -8.12
N GLN A 126 6.96 -2.27 -9.22
CA GLN A 126 7.33 -0.84 -9.19
C GLN A 126 6.19 0.02 -8.68
N GLU A 127 4.97 -0.19 -9.19
CA GLU A 127 3.80 0.55 -8.73
C GLU A 127 3.61 0.34 -7.23
N ARG A 128 3.71 -0.90 -6.75
CA ARG A 128 3.57 -1.20 -5.34
C ARG A 128 4.62 -0.54 -4.45
N LEU A 129 5.88 -0.53 -4.88
CA LEU A 129 6.98 0.13 -4.16
C LEU A 129 6.79 1.65 -4.10
N SER A 130 6.22 2.24 -5.16
CA SER A 130 5.97 3.68 -5.22
C SER A 130 4.86 4.18 -4.28
N ARG A 131 4.01 3.28 -3.76
CA ARG A 131 2.93 3.62 -2.80
C ARG A 131 3.45 3.98 -1.40
N GLY A 132 4.72 3.72 -1.12
CA GLY A 132 5.38 4.09 0.13
C GLY A 132 5.89 2.89 0.92
N PHE A 133 6.58 3.19 2.02
CA PHE A 133 7.26 2.21 2.86
C PHE A 133 6.28 1.30 3.62
N ASP A 134 6.56 0.02 3.61
CA ASP A 134 5.80 -1.01 4.33
C ASP A 134 6.77 -2.06 4.92
N ILE A 135 6.72 -2.24 6.23
CA ILE A 135 7.62 -3.15 6.94
C ILE A 135 7.41 -4.63 6.58
N ASN A 136 6.16 -5.03 6.31
CA ASN A 136 5.81 -6.39 5.95
C ASN A 136 6.27 -6.70 4.52
N LEU A 137 6.06 -5.74 3.62
CA LEU A 137 6.59 -5.84 2.25
C LEU A 137 8.12 -5.90 2.27
N GLN A 138 8.80 -5.08 3.07
CA GLN A 138 10.26 -5.15 3.19
C GLN A 138 10.74 -6.55 3.62
N ASP A 139 10.16 -7.10 4.68
CA ASP A 139 10.52 -8.43 5.17
C ASP A 139 10.29 -9.51 4.09
N LEU A 140 9.19 -9.40 3.35
CA LEU A 140 8.89 -10.27 2.22
C LEU A 140 9.91 -10.15 1.07
N LEU A 141 10.30 -8.93 0.69
CA LEU A 141 11.29 -8.66 -0.36
C LEU A 141 12.67 -9.22 0.02
N LEU A 142 13.05 -9.09 1.30
CA LEU A 142 14.31 -9.63 1.80
C LEU A 142 14.29 -11.16 1.84
N LYS A 143 13.20 -11.76 2.32
CA LYS A 143 13.05 -13.23 2.38
C LYS A 143 12.98 -13.88 1.02
N SER A 144 12.35 -13.23 0.03
CA SER A 144 12.27 -13.76 -1.33
C SER A 144 13.60 -13.68 -2.08
N GLY A 145 14.50 -12.77 -1.69
CA GLY A 145 15.75 -12.54 -2.42
C GLY A 145 15.54 -11.90 -3.78
N ILE A 146 14.40 -11.22 -4.00
CA ILE A 146 14.04 -10.62 -5.29
C ILE A 146 15.10 -9.67 -5.84
N PHE A 147 15.84 -8.99 -4.96
CA PHE A 147 16.93 -8.11 -5.37
C PHE A 147 17.99 -8.85 -6.19
N THR A 148 18.42 -10.04 -5.73
CA THR A 148 19.42 -10.88 -6.40
C THR A 148 18.93 -11.34 -7.76
N GLU A 149 17.63 -11.63 -7.87
CA GLU A 149 17.01 -12.06 -9.12
C GLU A 149 16.91 -10.91 -10.12
N LEU A 150 16.54 -9.70 -9.67
CA LEU A 150 16.55 -8.50 -10.51
C LEU A 150 17.98 -8.13 -10.95
N GLU A 151 18.97 -8.27 -10.06
CA GLU A 151 20.37 -8.08 -10.39
C GLU A 151 20.84 -9.08 -11.46
N TRP A 152 20.43 -10.34 -11.36
CA TRP A 152 20.73 -11.35 -12.37
C TRP A 152 20.15 -10.97 -13.74
N VAL A 153 18.89 -10.52 -13.80
CA VAL A 153 18.27 -10.02 -15.04
C VAL A 153 19.08 -8.87 -15.62
N LEU A 154 19.43 -7.88 -14.79
CA LEU A 154 20.19 -6.70 -15.20
C LEU A 154 21.58 -7.07 -15.76
N CYS A 155 22.26 -8.03 -15.15
CA CYS A 155 23.61 -8.46 -15.51
C CYS A 155 23.65 -9.44 -16.69
N ASN A 156 22.54 -10.09 -17.02
CA ASN A 156 22.50 -11.13 -18.04
C ASN A 156 22.17 -10.56 -19.44
N PRO A 157 23.08 -10.68 -20.43
CA PRO A 157 22.87 -10.15 -21.77
C PRO A 157 21.85 -10.94 -22.60
N LEU A 158 21.36 -12.08 -22.11
CA LEU A 158 20.29 -12.85 -22.77
C LEU A 158 18.94 -12.12 -22.76
N PHE A 159 18.73 -11.21 -21.79
CA PHE A 159 17.53 -10.39 -21.74
C PHE A 159 17.64 -9.18 -22.66
N SER A 160 16.51 -8.80 -23.26
CA SER A 160 16.41 -7.58 -24.05
C SER A 160 16.74 -6.33 -23.23
N GLU A 161 17.25 -5.29 -23.91
CA GLU A 161 17.60 -4.01 -23.28
C GLU A 161 16.42 -3.42 -22.49
N ARG A 162 15.20 -3.54 -23.03
CA ARG A 162 13.97 -3.08 -22.37
C ARG A 162 13.74 -3.76 -21.02
N VAL A 163 13.91 -5.08 -20.93
CA VAL A 163 13.72 -5.83 -19.67
C VAL A 163 14.84 -5.51 -18.68
N ARG A 164 16.08 -5.37 -19.16
CA ARG A 164 17.23 -4.99 -18.34
C ARG A 164 17.09 -3.57 -17.77
N GLU A 165 16.62 -2.62 -18.57
CA GLU A 165 16.30 -1.26 -18.11
C GLU A 165 15.17 -1.28 -17.09
N LYS A 166 14.13 -2.09 -17.34
CA LYS A 166 13.04 -2.26 -16.37
C LYS A 166 13.57 -2.81 -15.04
N ALA A 167 14.55 -3.72 -15.06
CA ALA A 167 15.20 -4.25 -13.86
C ALA A 167 15.95 -3.15 -13.12
N ALA A 168 16.73 -2.33 -13.83
CA ALA A 168 17.39 -1.17 -13.26
C ALA A 168 16.40 -0.21 -12.56
N ILE A 169 15.27 0.07 -13.21
CA ILE A 169 14.22 0.93 -12.63
C ILE A 169 13.60 0.27 -11.39
N SER A 170 13.28 -1.03 -11.42
CA SER A 170 12.78 -1.75 -10.25
C SER A 170 13.76 -1.71 -9.08
N MET A 171 15.05 -1.87 -9.35
CA MET A 171 16.11 -1.79 -8.34
C MET A 171 16.24 -0.39 -7.76
N LYS A 172 16.10 0.66 -8.59
CA LYS A 172 16.02 2.05 -8.12
C LYS A 172 14.83 2.23 -7.18
N GLU A 173 13.64 1.73 -7.53
CA GLU A 173 12.45 1.85 -6.67
C GLU A 173 12.62 1.09 -5.35
N LEU A 174 13.31 -0.06 -5.35
CA LEU A 174 13.69 -0.76 -4.10
C LEU A 174 14.60 0.10 -3.21
N VAL A 175 15.59 0.77 -3.81
CA VAL A 175 16.47 1.70 -3.07
C VAL A 175 15.71 2.90 -2.53
N LEU A 176 14.75 3.45 -3.27
CA LEU A 176 13.91 4.55 -2.79
C LEU A 176 12.95 4.10 -1.69
N PHE A 177 12.45 2.86 -1.77
CA PHE A 177 11.61 2.25 -0.76
C PHE A 177 12.32 2.10 0.59
N ASN A 178 13.58 1.63 0.61
CA ASN A 178 14.44 1.74 1.78
C ASN A 178 15.94 1.82 1.43
N LYS A 179 16.52 3.02 1.60
CA LYS A 179 17.92 3.29 1.29
C LYS A 179 18.89 2.49 2.18
N ASP A 180 18.58 2.37 3.46
CA ASP A 180 19.49 1.76 4.44
C ASP A 180 19.65 0.26 4.20
N VAL A 181 18.64 -0.37 3.60
CA VAL A 181 18.63 -1.80 3.31
C VAL A 181 19.22 -2.11 1.93
N PHE A 182 18.79 -1.40 0.89
CA PHE A 182 19.07 -1.82 -0.49
C PHE A 182 20.30 -1.16 -1.13
N VAL A 183 20.78 -0.01 -0.62
CA VAL A 183 21.98 0.65 -1.18
C VAL A 183 23.22 -0.25 -1.05
N GLY A 184 23.36 -0.95 0.09
CA GLY A 184 24.47 -1.89 0.30
C GLY A 184 24.50 -2.98 -0.77
N SER A 185 23.33 -3.58 -1.05
CA SER A 185 23.20 -4.62 -2.07
C SER A 185 23.55 -4.12 -3.48
N VAL A 186 23.16 -2.88 -3.83
CA VAL A 186 23.53 -2.27 -5.13
C VAL A 186 25.03 -2.05 -5.25
N LEU A 187 25.68 -1.56 -4.18
CA LEU A 187 27.10 -1.20 -4.21
C LEU A 187 28.02 -2.43 -4.18
N ILE A 188 27.62 -3.48 -3.46
CA ILE A 188 28.40 -4.73 -3.33
C ILE A 188 28.20 -5.63 -4.56
N GLY A 189 27.05 -5.50 -5.23
CA GLY A 189 26.68 -6.30 -6.38
C GLY A 189 27.36 -5.93 -7.71
N GLY A 190 27.02 -6.67 -8.77
CA GLY A 190 27.39 -6.40 -10.15
C GLY A 190 26.57 -5.28 -10.81
N SER A 191 25.52 -4.80 -10.13
CA SER A 191 24.54 -3.82 -10.62
C SER A 191 25.18 -2.56 -11.21
N VAL A 192 26.10 -1.91 -10.49
CA VAL A 192 26.74 -0.66 -10.96
C VAL A 192 27.54 -0.89 -12.24
N LYS A 193 28.29 -2.00 -12.32
CA LYS A 193 29.07 -2.35 -13.50
C LYS A 193 28.18 -2.65 -14.71
N ALA A 194 27.05 -3.33 -14.49
CA ALA A 194 26.07 -3.61 -15.54
C ALA A 194 25.44 -2.31 -16.08
N LEU A 195 25.07 -1.39 -15.20
CA LEU A 195 24.53 -0.07 -15.58
C LEU A 195 25.52 0.77 -16.39
N ILE A 196 26.79 0.82 -15.97
CA ILE A 196 27.85 1.52 -16.72
C ILE A 196 28.01 0.92 -18.12
N SER A 197 27.98 -0.42 -18.21
CA SER A 197 28.08 -1.13 -19.49
C SER A 197 26.90 -0.80 -20.41
N MET A 198 25.69 -0.63 -19.87
CA MET A 198 24.50 -0.24 -20.65
C MET A 198 24.58 1.23 -21.11
N GLY A 199 24.98 2.15 -20.23
CA GLY A 199 25.11 3.58 -20.57
C GLY A 199 26.22 3.88 -21.58
N SER A 200 27.21 3.00 -21.73
CA SER A 200 28.36 3.18 -22.63
C SER A 200 28.03 2.95 -24.11
N PHE A 201 26.83 2.47 -24.46
CA PHE A 201 26.37 2.33 -25.84
C PHE A 201 25.68 3.58 -26.41
N CYS A 202 25.70 4.71 -25.68
CA CYS A 202 25.18 5.97 -26.20
C CYS A 202 26.10 6.49 -27.32
N VAL A 203 25.68 6.27 -28.57
CA VAL A 203 26.35 6.77 -29.79
C VAL A 203 26.50 8.29 -29.68
N PRO A 204 27.70 8.87 -29.85
CA PRO A 204 27.81 10.32 -29.93
C PRO A 204 27.04 10.79 -31.16
N CYS A 205 25.99 11.58 -30.95
CA CYS A 205 25.27 12.25 -32.03
C CYS A 205 26.29 13.01 -32.89
N LYS A 206 26.61 12.47 -34.08
CA LYS A 206 27.36 13.21 -35.10
C LYS A 206 26.47 14.38 -35.52
N SER A 207 26.83 15.58 -35.07
CA SER A 207 26.36 16.84 -35.64
C SER A 207 26.82 16.92 -37.09
N SER A 208 25.99 16.44 -38.02
CA SER A 208 26.21 16.64 -39.45
C SER A 208 25.76 18.05 -39.81
N HIS A 209 26.68 19.01 -39.67
CA HIS A 209 26.61 20.25 -40.45
C HIS A 209 27.03 19.95 -41.89
N ARG A 210 26.08 20.02 -42.81
CA ARG A 210 26.25 20.64 -44.13
C ARG A 210 24.90 20.91 -44.75
#